data_AF-A0A7V4PAP3-F1
#
_entry.id   AF-A0A7V4PAP3-F1
#
_cell.length_a   1.000
_cell.length_b   1.000
_cell.length_c   1.000
_cell.angle_alpha   90.00
_cell.angle_beta   90.00
_cell.angle_gamma   90.00
#
_symmetry.space_group_name_H-M   'P 1'
#
loop_
_entity.id
_entity.type
_entity.pdbx_description
1 polymer ?
#
loop_
_entity_poly.entity_id
_entity_poly.type
_entity_poly.pdbx_seq_one_letter_code
_entity_poly.pdbx_strand_id
1 'polypeptide(L)'
;MDPAQLARLLDEPPLAVEVFSGWGLRDPARGHEVLRELAEQALPLDLLAALCGHIAQVLPTLRDPDETLAAFGRFLLAARSPLVLAALCEREPAAVALLLSALALGRRWRKLLLHDPEAFDLLHQASR
;
A
#
# COMPACT_ATOMS: atom_id res chain seq x y z
N MET A 1 4.59 -11.29 0.58
CA MET A 1 5.77 -11.50 1.44
C MET A 1 5.33 -12.37 2.61
N ASP A 2 6.21 -13.16 3.23
CA ASP A 2 5.85 -13.92 4.44
C ASP A 2 5.76 -13.00 5.69
N PRO A 3 4.85 -13.24 6.66
CA PRO A 3 4.71 -12.37 7.83
C PRO A 3 5.97 -12.28 8.69
N ALA A 4 6.77 -13.34 8.81
CA ALA A 4 8.03 -13.29 9.56
C ALA A 4 9.08 -12.43 8.84
N GLN A 5 9.08 -12.47 7.50
CA GLN A 5 9.92 -11.57 6.71
C GLN A 5 9.50 -10.10 6.88
N LEU A 6 8.19 -9.83 6.93
CA LEU A 6 7.70 -8.47 7.18
C LEU A 6 8.04 -7.98 8.59
N ALA A 7 7.87 -8.81 9.63
CA ALA A 7 8.27 -8.46 10.99
C ALA A 7 9.74 -8.01 11.04
N ARG A 8 10.64 -8.83 10.48
CA ARG A 8 12.07 -8.49 10.40
C ARG A 8 12.34 -7.21 9.64
N LEU A 9 11.61 -6.97 8.54
CA LEU A 9 11.73 -5.73 7.77
C LEU A 9 11.29 -4.50 8.59
N LEU A 10 10.27 -4.64 9.44
CA LEU A 10 9.81 -3.56 10.32
C LEU A 10 10.76 -3.33 11.50
N ASP A 11 11.43 -4.37 11.99
CA ASP A 11 12.33 -4.30 13.16
C ASP A 11 13.80 -3.97 12.80
N GLU A 12 14.24 -4.30 11.57
CA GLU A 12 15.62 -4.15 11.11
C GLU A 12 15.73 -3.07 9.99
N PRO A 13 15.97 -1.78 10.31
CA PRO A 13 16.02 -0.71 9.30
C PRO A 13 17.00 -0.94 8.14
N PRO A 14 18.20 -1.53 8.33
CA PRO A 14 19.10 -1.81 7.20
C PRO A 14 18.53 -2.81 6.18
N LEU A 15 17.76 -3.80 6.63
CA LEU A 15 17.12 -4.79 5.76
C LEU A 15 16.00 -4.17 4.92
N ALA A 16 15.29 -3.20 5.51
CA ALA A 16 14.25 -2.45 4.82
C ALA A 16 14.81 -1.68 3.61
N VAL A 17 16.03 -1.10 3.71
CA VAL A 17 16.65 -0.34 2.62
C VAL A 17 16.82 -1.18 1.35
N GLU A 18 17.33 -2.40 1.47
CA GLU A 18 17.53 -3.29 0.32
C GLU A 18 16.20 -3.66 -0.33
N VAL A 19 15.21 -4.07 0.47
CA VAL A 19 13.89 -4.45 -0.04
C VAL A 19 13.17 -3.26 -0.70
N PHE A 20 13.23 -2.09 -0.08
CA PHE A 20 12.60 -0.87 -0.57
C PHE A 20 13.26 -0.31 -1.83
N SER A 21 14.56 -0.52 -2.00
CA SER A 21 15.23 -0.23 -3.27
C SER A 21 14.63 -1.06 -4.42
N GLY A 22 14.32 -2.33 -4.17
CA GLY A 22 13.63 -3.21 -5.12
C GLY A 22 12.20 -2.79 -5.42
N TRP A 23 11.57 -2.01 -4.53
CA TRP A 23 10.24 -1.42 -4.72
C TRP A 23 10.28 -0.10 -5.50
N GLY A 24 11.48 0.40 -5.83
CA GLY A 24 11.68 1.70 -6.48
C GLY A 24 11.60 2.90 -5.53
N LEU A 25 11.65 2.66 -4.21
CA LEU A 25 11.64 3.76 -3.22
C LEU A 25 12.97 4.50 -3.21
N ARG A 26 12.91 5.83 -3.27
CA ARG A 26 14.04 6.74 -3.11
C ARG A 26 14.24 7.15 -1.66
N ASP A 27 13.17 7.09 -0.86
CA ASP A 27 13.18 7.33 0.58
C ASP A 27 12.70 6.06 1.33
N PRO A 28 13.62 5.11 1.59
CA PRO A 28 13.30 3.90 2.33
C PRO A 28 12.81 4.16 3.75
N ALA A 29 13.27 5.24 4.41
CA ALA A 29 12.83 5.58 5.76
C ALA A 29 11.35 5.96 5.76
N ARG A 30 10.92 6.75 4.78
CA ARG A 30 9.50 7.09 4.63
C ARG A 30 8.64 5.87 4.31
N GLY A 31 9.13 4.96 3.46
CA GLY A 31 8.45 3.70 3.18
C GLY A 31 8.29 2.83 4.43
N HIS A 32 9.33 2.78 5.28
CA HIS A 32 9.32 2.07 6.56
C HIS A 32 8.24 2.60 7.49
N GLU A 33 8.20 3.93 7.68
CA GLU A 33 7.22 4.59 8.53
C GLU A 33 5.78 4.26 8.13
N VAL A 34 5.49 4.26 6.81
CA VAL A 34 4.16 3.93 6.29
C VAL A 34 3.76 2.50 6.65
N LEU A 35 4.65 1.53 6.45
CA LEU A 35 4.33 0.13 6.78
C LEU A 35 4.20 -0.08 8.29
N ARG A 36 5.03 0.60 9.09
CA ARG A 36 4.96 0.57 10.56
C ARG A 36 3.63 1.12 11.04
N GLU A 37 3.21 2.27 10.50
CA GLU A 37 1.93 2.91 10.85
C GLU A 37 0.74 1.99 10.53
N LEU A 38 0.75 1.34 9.36
CA LEU A 38 -0.29 0.38 8.99
C LEU A 38 -0.33 -0.84 9.91
N ALA A 39 0.83 -1.40 10.28
CA ALA A 39 0.94 -2.55 11.18
C ALA A 39 0.45 -2.22 12.59
N GLU A 40 0.69 -0.99 13.07
CA GLU A 40 0.32 -0.57 14.42
C GLU A 40 -1.14 -0.14 14.54
N GLN A 41 -1.70 0.49 13.50
CA GLN A 41 -2.98 1.18 13.62
C GLN A 41 -4.13 0.54 12.84
N ALA A 42 -3.85 -0.19 11.77
CA ALA A 42 -4.87 -0.55 10.79
C ALA A 42 -4.97 -2.06 10.53
N LEU A 43 -3.83 -2.74 10.40
CA LEU A 43 -3.76 -4.05 9.78
C LEU A 43 -2.97 -5.07 10.61
N PRO A 44 -3.52 -6.28 10.80
CA PRO A 44 -2.75 -7.44 11.22
C PRO A 44 -1.54 -7.69 10.31
N LEU A 45 -0.47 -8.20 10.90
CA LEU A 45 0.81 -8.37 10.21
C LEU A 45 0.73 -9.33 9.01
N ASP A 46 -0.08 -10.38 9.12
CA ASP A 46 -0.33 -11.35 8.06
C ASP A 46 -0.99 -10.71 6.84
N LEU A 47 -2.03 -9.89 7.08
CA LEU A 47 -2.72 -9.17 6.03
C LEU A 47 -1.81 -8.11 5.37
N LEU A 48 -1.05 -7.38 6.16
CA LEU A 48 -0.06 -6.43 5.63
C LEU A 48 1.04 -7.14 4.81
N ALA A 49 1.49 -8.33 5.24
CA ALA A 49 2.50 -9.10 4.52
C ALA A 49 2.00 -9.59 3.15
N ALA A 50 0.72 -9.98 3.07
CA ALA A 50 0.06 -10.30 1.81
C ALA A 50 0.04 -9.07 0.87
N LEU A 51 -0.41 -7.91 1.37
CA LEU A 51 -0.43 -6.66 0.61
C LEU A 51 0.97 -6.24 0.14
N CYS A 52 1.98 -6.31 1.01
CA CYS A 52 3.37 -6.02 0.67
C CYS A 52 3.88 -6.89 -0.49
N GLY A 53 3.39 -8.13 -0.63
CA GLY A 53 3.69 -8.98 -1.78
C GLY A 53 3.20 -8.39 -3.10
N HIS A 54 1.98 -7.85 -3.11
CA HIS A 54 1.40 -7.21 -4.30
C HIS A 54 2.01 -5.82 -4.56
N ILE A 55 2.22 -5.02 -3.51
CA ILE A 55 2.87 -3.71 -3.59
C ILE A 55 4.27 -3.86 -4.21
N ALA A 56 5.06 -4.82 -3.76
CA ALA A 56 6.41 -5.07 -4.27
C ALA A 56 6.46 -5.32 -5.80
N GLN A 57 5.39 -5.86 -6.38
CA GLN A 57 5.29 -6.15 -7.81
C GLN A 57 4.87 -4.93 -8.63
N VAL A 58 3.98 -4.10 -8.08
CA VAL A 58 3.37 -2.98 -8.82
C VAL A 58 4.15 -1.69 -8.63
N LEU A 59 4.62 -1.42 -7.42
CA LEU A 59 5.23 -0.13 -7.07
C LEU A 59 6.43 0.26 -7.96
N PRO A 60 7.36 -0.65 -8.33
CA PRO A 60 8.49 -0.31 -9.21
C PRO A 60 8.08 0.18 -10.60
N THR A 61 6.88 -0.15 -11.07
CA THR A 61 6.42 0.23 -12.40
C THR A 61 5.75 1.60 -12.43
N LEU A 62 5.57 2.23 -11.26
CA LEU A 62 4.87 3.51 -11.13
C LEU A 62 5.85 4.67 -11.17
N ARG A 63 5.36 5.83 -11.63
CA ARG A 63 6.19 7.03 -11.82
C ARG A 63 6.74 7.61 -10.52
N ASP A 64 5.97 7.54 -9.43
CA ASP A 64 6.35 8.07 -8.12
C ASP A 64 6.07 7.03 -7.01
N PRO A 65 6.94 6.01 -6.85
CA PRO A 65 6.78 4.93 -5.88
C PRO A 65 6.60 5.43 -4.44
N ASP A 66 7.47 6.34 -3.99
CA ASP A 66 7.46 6.89 -2.62
C ASP A 66 6.11 7.52 -2.25
N GLU A 67 5.65 8.43 -3.09
CA GLU A 67 4.42 9.18 -2.84
C GLU A 67 3.18 8.29 -3.06
N THR A 68 3.26 7.28 -3.92
CA THR A 68 2.18 6.32 -4.11
C THR A 68 2.02 5.42 -2.89
N LEU A 69 3.12 4.90 -2.33
CA LEU A 69 3.08 4.11 -1.09
C LEU A 69 2.56 4.95 0.08
N ALA A 70 3.04 6.18 0.22
CA ALA A 70 2.56 7.08 1.26
C ALA A 70 1.06 7.42 1.10
N ALA A 71 0.59 7.61 -0.13
CA ALA A 71 -0.84 7.83 -0.39
C ALA A 71 -1.68 6.58 -0.12
N PHE A 72 -1.15 5.38 -0.42
CA PHE A 72 -1.80 4.11 -0.11
C PHE A 72 -1.99 3.91 1.39
N GLY A 73 -0.96 4.18 2.20
CA GLY A 73 -1.07 4.13 3.66
C GLY A 73 -2.14 5.08 4.19
N ARG A 74 -2.12 6.33 3.73
CA ARG A 74 -3.16 7.33 4.09
C ARG A 74 -4.56 6.89 3.64
N PHE A 75 -4.69 6.27 2.48
CA PHE A 75 -5.96 5.80 1.95
C PHE A 75 -6.54 4.67 2.80
N LEU A 76 -5.73 3.67 3.15
CA LEU A 76 -6.15 2.60 4.06
C LEU A 76 -6.59 3.15 5.41
N LEU A 77 -5.83 4.09 6.00
CA LEU A 77 -6.17 4.71 7.29
C LEU A 77 -7.44 5.58 7.22
N ALA A 78 -7.72 6.19 6.07
CA ALA A 78 -8.92 7.00 5.86
C ALA A 78 -10.18 6.15 5.57
N ALA A 79 -10.01 4.91 5.12
CA ALA A 79 -11.12 4.03 4.79
C ALA A 79 -11.99 3.75 6.02
N ARG A 80 -13.31 3.67 5.82
CA ARG A 80 -14.28 3.36 6.88
C ARG A 80 -13.95 2.08 7.65
N SER A 81 -13.37 1.09 6.97
CA SER A 81 -12.81 -0.10 7.59
C SER A 81 -11.54 -0.53 6.85
N PRO A 82 -10.35 -0.21 7.39
CA PRO A 82 -9.08 -0.60 6.78
C PRO A 82 -8.97 -2.12 6.60
N LEU A 83 -9.50 -2.89 7.58
CA LEU A 83 -9.53 -4.35 7.55
C LEU A 83 -10.34 -4.91 6.38
N VAL A 84 -11.55 -4.39 6.15
CA VAL A 84 -12.41 -4.88 5.05
C VAL A 84 -11.77 -4.58 3.70
N LEU A 85 -11.24 -3.38 3.52
CA LEU A 85 -10.55 -2.98 2.31
C LEU A 85 -9.29 -3.81 2.07
N ALA A 86 -8.47 -4.03 3.11
CA ALA A 86 -7.29 -4.86 3.01
C ALA A 86 -7.63 -6.33 2.70
N ALA A 87 -8.68 -6.89 3.30
CA ALA A 87 -9.16 -8.23 3.00
C ALA A 87 -9.70 -8.35 1.56
N LEU A 88 -10.34 -7.32 1.02
CA LEU A 88 -10.69 -7.26 -0.41
C LEU A 88 -9.42 -7.32 -1.26
N CYS A 89 -8.43 -6.49 -0.95
CA CYS A 89 -7.16 -6.44 -1.66
C CYS A 89 -6.36 -7.75 -1.60
N GLU A 90 -6.39 -8.47 -0.47
CA GLU A 90 -5.80 -9.80 -0.35
C GLU A 90 -6.47 -10.82 -1.27
N ARG A 91 -7.81 -10.81 -1.32
CA ARG A 91 -8.60 -11.75 -2.13
C ARG A 91 -8.55 -11.43 -3.62
N GLU A 92 -8.42 -10.15 -3.96
CA GLU A 92 -8.43 -9.65 -5.34
C GLU A 92 -7.15 -8.84 -5.60
N PRO A 93 -6.03 -9.49 -5.96
CA PRO A 93 -4.75 -8.82 -6.23
C PRO A 93 -4.84 -7.69 -7.27
N ALA A 94 -5.76 -7.81 -8.24
CA ALA A 94 -6.04 -6.78 -9.23
C ALA A 94 -6.54 -5.47 -8.59
N ALA A 95 -7.25 -5.54 -7.46
CA ALA A 95 -7.71 -4.37 -6.72
C ALA A 95 -6.54 -3.57 -6.15
N VAL A 96 -5.48 -4.23 -5.65
CA VAL A 96 -4.26 -3.55 -5.18
C VAL A 96 -3.60 -2.80 -6.34
N ALA A 97 -3.45 -3.47 -7.49
CA ALA A 97 -2.84 -2.87 -8.66
C ALA A 97 -3.66 -1.67 -9.18
N LEU A 98 -4.99 -1.77 -9.18
CA LEU A 98 -5.89 -0.70 -9.56
C LEU A 98 -5.78 0.50 -8.60
N LEU A 99 -5.80 0.24 -7.29
CA LEU A 99 -5.69 1.29 -6.27
C LEU A 99 -4.35 2.02 -6.36
N LEU A 100 -3.24 1.30 -6.41
CA LEU A 100 -1.91 1.89 -6.55
C LEU A 100 -1.80 2.70 -7.84
N SER A 101 -2.32 2.17 -8.95
CA SER A 101 -2.32 2.87 -10.25
C SER A 101 -3.17 4.14 -10.19
N ALA A 102 -4.35 4.11 -9.58
CA ALA A 102 -5.22 5.26 -9.40
C ALA A 102 -4.56 6.35 -8.52
N LEU A 103 -3.90 5.94 -7.43
CA LEU A 103 -3.12 6.84 -6.59
C LEU A 103 -1.90 7.40 -7.34
N ALA A 104 -1.34 6.67 -8.29
CA ALA A 104 -0.22 7.15 -9.12
C ALA A 104 -0.62 8.17 -10.20
N LEU A 105 -1.92 8.30 -10.55
CA LEU A 105 -2.40 9.23 -11.59
C LEU A 105 -2.13 10.72 -11.27
N GLY A 106 -1.85 11.05 -9.99
CA GLY A 106 -1.39 12.37 -9.57
C GLY A 106 -2.26 13.01 -8.49
N ARG A 107 -1.89 14.23 -8.10
CA ARG A 107 -2.42 14.91 -6.90
C ARG A 107 -3.94 15.03 -6.84
N ARG A 108 -4.61 15.28 -7.98
CA ARG A 108 -6.07 15.43 -8.02
C ARG A 108 -6.77 14.12 -7.66
N TRP A 109 -6.32 13.01 -8.23
CA TRP A 109 -6.87 11.67 -7.96
C TRP A 109 -6.59 11.23 -6.53
N ARG A 110 -5.37 11.45 -6.02
CA ARG A 110 -5.06 11.19 -4.60
C ARG A 110 -5.98 11.95 -3.66
N LYS A 111 -6.17 13.25 -3.89
CA LYS A 111 -7.08 14.07 -3.05
C LYS A 111 -8.51 13.57 -3.08
N LEU A 112 -9.01 13.17 -4.25
CA LEU A 112 -10.36 12.62 -4.40
C LEU A 112 -10.50 11.32 -3.59
N LEU A 113 -9.60 10.36 -3.81
CA LEU A 113 -9.64 9.05 -3.14
C LEU A 113 -9.41 9.14 -1.62
N LEU A 114 -8.59 10.08 -1.16
CA LEU A 114 -8.40 10.30 0.28
C LEU A 114 -9.58 11.00 0.94
N HIS A 115 -10.35 11.80 0.19
CA HIS A 115 -11.54 12.47 0.69
C HIS A 115 -12.75 11.54 0.72
N ASP A 116 -12.85 10.65 -0.27
CA ASP A 116 -13.92 9.68 -0.44
C ASP A 116 -13.33 8.31 -0.80
N PRO A 117 -12.90 7.52 0.19
CA PRO A 117 -12.35 6.19 -0.03
C PRO A 117 -13.34 5.23 -0.72
N GLU A 118 -14.63 5.41 -0.48
CA GLU A 118 -15.72 4.64 -1.09
C GLU A 118 -15.79 4.85 -2.60
N ALA A 119 -15.27 5.96 -3.14
CA ALA A 119 -15.15 6.16 -4.58
C ALA A 119 -14.27 5.10 -5.26
N PHE A 120 -13.38 4.43 -4.51
CA PHE A 120 -12.62 3.29 -5.04
C PHE A 120 -13.53 2.11 -5.41
N ASP A 121 -14.62 1.87 -4.69
CA ASP A 121 -15.54 0.77 -5.01
C ASP A 121 -16.17 0.94 -6.40
N LEU A 122 -16.42 2.19 -6.82
CA LEU A 122 -16.92 2.50 -8.15
C LEU A 122 -15.89 2.16 -9.24
N LEU A 123 -14.61 2.49 -8.99
CA LEU A 123 -13.51 2.14 -9.90
C LEU A 123 -13.34 0.61 -9.98
N HIS A 124 -13.38 -0.05 -8.84
CA HIS A 124 -13.26 -1.50 -8.74
C HIS A 124 -14.37 -2.22 -9.50
N GLN A 125 -15.63 -1.82 -9.29
CA GLN A 125 -16.78 -2.36 -10.01
C GLN A 125 -16.70 -2.14 -11.52
N ALA A 126 -16.24 -0.97 -11.97
CA ALA A 126 -16.09 -0.66 -13.39
C ALA A 126 -14.92 -1.39 -14.08
N SER A 127 -13.99 -1.93 -13.30
CA SER A 127 -12.83 -2.68 -13.80
C SER A 127 -13.06 -4.18 -13.97
N ARG A 128 -14.25 -4.67 -13.59
CA ARG A 128 -14.66 -6.09 -13.65
C ARG A 128 -15.28 -6.47 -14.99
#